data_AF-A0A442SH77-F1
#
_entry.id   AF-A0A442SH77-F1
#
_cell.length_a   1.000
_cell.length_b   1.000
_cell.length_c   1.000
_cell.angle_alpha   90.00
_cell.angle_beta   90.00
_cell.angle_gamma   90.00
#
_symmetry.space_group_name_H-M   'P 1'
#
loop_
_entity.id
_entity.type
_entity.pdbx_description
1 polymer ?
#
loop_
_entity_poly.entity_id
_entity_poly.type
_entity_poly.pdbx_seq_one_letter_code
_entity_poly.pdbx_strand_id
1 'polypeptide(L)'
;MAFPSYMRPAEVKIVGRLIKKALGLDYVVSVYDGEEYGIVRSNNYEAITAEIAATDSTELVFRRRDDKTKIGSVLLIHGNDEDVISDHSDNELTNKLVELEVA
;
A
#
# COMPACT_ATOMS: atom_id res chain seq x y z
N MET A 1 13.41 -12.03 -0.04
CA MET A 1 12.60 -10.93 -0.60
C MET A 1 11.61 -10.54 0.48
N ALA A 2 11.43 -9.24 0.72
CA ALA A 2 10.62 -8.77 1.84
C ALA A 2 9.18 -8.43 1.46
N PHE A 3 8.84 -8.38 0.17
CA PHE A 3 7.45 -8.27 -0.30
C PHE A 3 6.94 -9.64 -0.77
N PRO A 4 5.61 -9.87 -0.77
CA PRO A 4 5.04 -11.06 -1.38
C PRO A 4 5.41 -11.18 -2.86
N SER A 5 5.63 -12.42 -3.33
CA SER A 5 6.13 -12.69 -4.68
C SER A 5 5.14 -12.36 -5.80
N TYR A 6 3.87 -12.12 -5.46
CA TYR A 6 2.81 -11.80 -6.41
C TYR A 6 2.61 -10.29 -6.63
N MET A 7 3.26 -9.43 -5.84
CA MET A 7 3.19 -7.98 -6.07
C MET A 7 3.88 -7.61 -7.38
N ARG A 8 3.29 -6.64 -8.11
CA ARG A 8 3.88 -6.18 -9.37
C ARG A 8 5.14 -5.34 -9.11
N PRO A 9 6.14 -5.36 -10.02
CA PRO A 9 7.38 -4.61 -9.83
C PRO A 9 7.18 -3.09 -9.63
N ALA A 10 6.16 -2.51 -10.28
CA ALA A 10 5.80 -1.09 -10.13
C ALA A 10 5.33 -0.78 -8.70
N GLU A 11 4.40 -1.58 -8.18
CA GLU A 11 3.88 -1.48 -6.82
C GLU A 11 5.00 -1.63 -5.78
N VAL A 12 5.85 -2.67 -5.92
CA VAL A 12 7.00 -2.90 -5.03
C VAL A 12 7.91 -1.66 -4.96
N LYS A 13 8.16 -1.01 -6.10
CA LYS A 13 8.98 0.20 -6.18
C LYS A 13 8.30 1.39 -5.48
N ILE A 14 7.00 1.60 -5.70
CA ILE A 14 6.23 2.69 -5.07
C ILE A 14 6.15 2.50 -3.56
N VAL A 15 5.64 1.35 -3.12
CA VAL A 15 5.44 1.03 -1.71
C VAL A 15 6.79 0.98 -0.98
N GLY A 16 7.81 0.37 -1.58
CA GLY A 16 9.15 0.32 -1.01
C GLY A 16 9.76 1.71 -0.81
N ARG A 17 9.58 2.64 -1.75
CA ARG A 17 10.02 4.04 -1.60
C ARG A 17 9.26 4.77 -0.51
N LEU A 18 7.93 4.58 -0.45
CA LEU A 18 7.08 5.18 0.58
C LEU A 18 7.52 4.75 1.99
N ILE A 19 7.65 3.45 2.23
CA ILE A 19 8.04 2.91 3.55
C ILE A 19 9.45 3.37 3.91
N LYS A 20 10.43 3.27 2.99
CA LYS A 20 11.81 3.75 3.25
C LYS A 20 11.84 5.23 3.63
N LYS A 21 11.04 6.07 2.96
CA LYS A 21 10.93 7.50 3.28
C LYS A 21 10.33 7.71 4.66
N ALA A 22 9.26 7.00 5.01
CA ALA A 22 8.66 7.10 6.34
C ALA A 22 9.64 6.69 7.45
N LEU A 23 10.33 5.56 7.29
CA LEU A 23 11.32 5.08 8.25
C LEU A 23 12.52 6.05 8.37
N GLY A 24 12.96 6.66 7.26
CA GLY A 24 13.99 7.70 7.26
C GLY A 24 13.60 9.01 7.95
N LEU A 25 12.30 9.26 8.15
CA LEU A 25 11.76 10.37 8.92
C LEU A 25 11.50 10.01 10.41
N ASP A 26 12.00 8.86 10.84
CA ASP A 26 11.78 8.28 12.17
C ASP A 26 10.30 8.00 12.50
N TYR A 27 9.52 7.64 11.48
CA TYR A 27 8.14 7.20 11.69
C TYR A 27 8.09 5.70 11.97
N VAL A 28 7.02 5.29 12.65
CA VAL A 28 6.60 3.89 12.75
C VAL A 28 5.34 3.67 11.93
N VAL A 29 5.23 2.49 11.33
CA VAL A 29 4.19 2.13 10.38
C VAL A 29 3.32 1.03 10.97
N SER A 30 2.01 1.20 10.88
CA SER A 30 1.04 0.11 11.02
C SER A 30 0.54 -0.31 9.64
N VAL A 31 0.31 -1.62 9.47
CA VAL A 31 -0.24 -2.21 8.25
C VAL A 31 -1.61 -2.78 8.62
N TYR A 32 -2.65 -2.28 7.98
CA TYR A 32 -4.03 -2.73 8.14
C TYR A 32 -4.52 -3.29 6.80
N ASP A 33 -5.07 -4.49 6.80
CA ASP A 33 -5.46 -5.23 5.59
C ASP A 33 -6.95 -5.07 5.23
N GLY A 34 -7.67 -4.19 5.93
CA GLY A 34 -9.11 -4.01 5.79
C GLY A 34 -9.93 -4.75 6.84
N GLU A 35 -9.32 -5.65 7.60
CA GLU A 35 -9.97 -6.39 8.69
C GLU A 35 -9.19 -6.20 10.00
N GLU A 36 -7.90 -6.50 10.00
CA GLU A 36 -7.03 -6.44 11.16
C GLU A 36 -5.65 -5.81 10.90
N TYR A 37 -4.91 -5.55 11.98
CA TYR A 37 -3.55 -5.01 11.90
C TYR A 37 -2.52 -6.15 11.95
N GLY A 38 -2.03 -6.59 10.78
CA GLY A 38 -0.89 -7.51 10.71
C GLY A 38 0.38 -6.91 11.32
N ILE A 39 0.54 -5.58 11.26
CA ILE A 39 1.62 -4.84 11.92
C ILE A 39 1.08 -3.66 12.72
N VAL A 40 1.54 -3.54 13.97
CA VAL A 40 1.26 -2.38 14.82
C VAL A 40 2.56 -1.63 15.14
N ARG A 41 2.73 -0.46 14.52
CA ARG A 41 3.80 0.52 14.86
C ARG A 41 5.21 -0.06 14.78
N SER A 42 5.54 -0.70 13.65
CA SER A 42 6.87 -1.23 13.40
C SER A 42 7.78 -0.20 12.72
N ASN A 43 9.09 -0.36 12.91
CA ASN A 43 10.13 0.27 12.11
C ASN A 43 10.98 -0.74 11.33
N ASN A 44 10.63 -2.02 11.39
CA ASN A 44 11.33 -3.07 10.67
C ASN A 44 10.79 -3.10 9.25
N TYR A 45 11.61 -2.62 8.30
CA TYR A 45 11.26 -2.58 6.88
C TYR A 45 10.76 -3.94 6.38
N GLU A 46 11.47 -5.02 6.70
CA GLU A 46 11.13 -6.34 6.17
C GLU A 46 9.82 -6.88 6.72
N ALA A 47 9.57 -6.68 8.03
CA ALA A 47 8.32 -7.07 8.65
C ALA A 47 7.13 -6.26 8.10
N ILE A 48 7.32 -4.97 7.82
CA ILE A 48 6.27 -4.12 7.23
C ILE A 48 5.97 -4.59 5.80
N THR A 49 6.99 -4.78 4.97
CA THR A 49 6.80 -5.12 3.56
C THR A 49 6.23 -6.52 3.36
N ALA A 50 6.46 -7.43 4.30
CA ALA A 50 5.98 -8.81 4.21
C ALA A 50 4.46 -8.91 4.35
N GLU A 51 3.85 -7.95 5.05
CA GLU A 51 2.42 -7.88 5.33
C GLU A 51 1.66 -7.00 4.33
N ILE A 52 2.34 -6.42 3.33
CA ILE A 52 1.68 -5.63 2.29
C ILE A 52 0.92 -6.57 1.35
N ALA A 53 -0.25 -6.15 0.87
CA ALA A 53 -1.05 -6.90 -0.10
C ALA A 53 -1.48 -8.29 0.42
N ALA A 54 -1.77 -8.40 1.72
CA ALA A 54 -2.45 -9.55 2.29
C ALA A 54 -3.89 -9.69 1.74
N THR A 55 -4.51 -8.56 1.42
CA THR A 55 -5.78 -8.44 0.70
C THR A 55 -5.61 -7.47 -0.49
N ASP A 56 -6.70 -7.19 -1.21
CA ASP A 56 -6.71 -6.26 -2.35
C ASP A 56 -6.48 -4.79 -1.95
N SER A 57 -6.50 -4.48 -0.64
CA SER A 57 -6.17 -3.15 -0.14
C SER A 57 -5.24 -3.19 1.06
N THR A 58 -4.49 -2.12 1.28
CA THR A 58 -3.68 -1.98 2.48
C THR A 58 -3.69 -0.53 2.94
N GLU A 59 -4.14 -0.27 4.16
CA GLU A 59 -3.97 1.03 4.79
C GLU A 59 -2.66 1.05 5.58
N LEU A 60 -1.74 1.92 5.16
CA LEU A 60 -0.53 2.25 5.91
C LEU A 60 -0.82 3.43 6.82
N VAL A 61 -0.64 3.25 8.12
CA VAL A 61 -0.86 4.32 9.10
C VAL A 61 0.46 4.73 9.74
N PHE A 62 0.86 5.99 9.54
CA PHE A 62 2.13 6.53 9.98
C PHE A 62 1.99 7.28 11.30
N ARG A 63 2.93 7.07 12.21
CA ARG A 63 3.02 7.78 13.48
C ARG A 63 4.45 8.21 13.77
N ARG A 64 4.63 9.28 14.54
CA ARG A 64 5.94 9.58 15.09
C ARG A 64 6.36 8.45 16.03
N ARG A 65 7.66 8.13 16.08
CA ARG A 65 8.15 7.06 16.96
C ARG A 65 8.05 7.43 18.44
N ASP A 66 8.38 8.67 18.78
CA ASP A 66 8.55 9.16 20.15
C ASP A 66 7.25 9.21 20.94
N ASP A 67 6.25 9.94 20.42
CA ASP A 67 5.00 10.24 21.10
C ASP A 67 3.82 9.44 20.53
N LYS A 68 4.04 8.69 19.45
CA LYS A 68 3.04 7.85 18.76
C LYS A 68 1.89 8.67 18.17
N THR A 69 2.06 9.98 18.01
CA THR A 69 1.08 10.85 17.36
C THR A 69 0.84 10.40 15.92
N LYS A 70 -0.42 10.26 15.52
CA LYS A 70 -0.81 9.94 14.13
C LYS A 70 -0.44 11.10 13.21
N ILE A 71 0.32 10.77 12.16
CA ILE A 71 0.73 11.72 11.12
C ILE A 71 -0.29 11.70 9.98
N GLY A 72 -0.71 10.50 9.57
CA GLY A 72 -1.67 10.30 8.49
C GLY A 72 -1.78 8.83 8.11
N SER A 73 -2.53 8.56 7.05
CA SER A 73 -2.56 7.26 6.39
C SER A 73 -2.54 7.37 4.88
N VAL A 74 -2.14 6.29 4.23
CA VAL A 74 -2.21 6.09 2.77
C VAL A 74 -2.93 4.77 2.54
N LEU A 75 -3.97 4.79 1.71
CA LEU A 75 -4.63 3.59 1.22
C LEU A 75 -3.98 3.16 -0.09
N LEU A 76 -3.52 1.92 -0.13
CA LEU A 76 -2.99 1.27 -1.32
C LEU A 76 -4.06 0.31 -1.83
N ILE A 77 -4.39 0.40 -3.11
CA ILE A 77 -5.23 -0.60 -3.78
C ILE A 77 -4.30 -1.41 -4.68
N HIS A 78 -4.17 -2.69 -4.37
CA HIS A 78 -3.26 -3.58 -5.08
C HIS A 78 -3.93 -4.05 -6.36
N GLY A 79 -3.13 -4.20 -7.40
CA GLY A 79 -3.60 -4.54 -8.72
C GLY A 79 -3.71 -3.35 -9.69
N ASN A 80 -3.36 -2.14 -9.26
CA ASN A 80 -3.63 -0.92 -10.03
C ASN A 80 -2.38 -0.11 -10.40
N ASP A 81 -1.19 -0.68 -10.17
CA ASP A 81 0.11 -0.14 -10.55
C ASP A 81 0.30 1.36 -10.21
N GLU A 82 0.30 2.23 -11.22
CA GLU A 82 0.58 3.67 -11.09
C GLU A 82 -0.56 4.55 -11.67
N ASP A 83 -1.71 3.95 -11.98
CA ASP A 83 -2.73 4.57 -12.83
C ASP A 83 -3.51 5.70 -12.16
N VAL A 84 -3.90 6.71 -12.96
CA VAL A 84 -4.78 7.81 -12.51
C VAL A 84 -6.22 7.31 -12.31
N ILE A 85 -6.65 6.38 -13.16
CA ILE A 85 -7.92 5.67 -13.05
C ILE A 85 -7.59 4.28 -12.51
N SER A 86 -7.40 4.20 -11.19
CA SER A 86 -6.90 3.01 -10.52
C SER A 86 -8.00 2.15 -9.92
N ASP A 87 -9.07 2.74 -9.39
CA ASP A 87 -10.12 2.01 -8.69
C ASP A 87 -11.49 2.53 -9.18
N HIS A 88 -12.22 1.65 -9.87
CA HIS A 88 -13.50 1.94 -10.47
C HIS A 88 -14.44 0.76 -10.27
N SER A 89 -15.74 1.01 -10.40
CA SER A 89 -16.73 -0.05 -10.19
C SER A 89 -16.56 -1.17 -11.23
N ASP A 90 -16.44 -2.42 -10.77
CA ASP A 90 -16.36 -3.59 -11.64
C ASP A 90 -17.75 -3.91 -12.25
N ASN A 91 -18.08 -3.21 -13.34
CA ASN A 91 -19.27 -3.47 -14.14
C ASN A 91 -19.03 -3.10 -15.59
N GLU A 92 -19.80 -3.74 -16.49
CA GLU A 92 -19.67 -3.58 -17.93
C GLU A 92 -19.69 -2.12 -18.41
N LEU A 93 -20.55 -1.28 -17.81
CA LEU A 93 -20.69 0.12 -18.22
C LEU A 93 -19.47 0.96 -17.85
N THR A 94 -18.87 0.69 -16.69
CA THR A 94 -17.69 1.42 -16.22
C THR A 94 -16.43 0.90 -16.91
N ASN A 95 -16.34 -0.42 -17.12
CA ASN A 95 -15.23 -1.05 -17.85
C ASN A 95 -15.10 -0.46 -19.28
N LYS A 96 -16.24 -0.21 -19.96
CA LYS A 96 -16.27 0.49 -21.26
C LYS A 96 -15.69 1.92 -21.25
N LEU A 97 -15.61 2.58 -20.10
CA LEU A 97 -15.07 3.94 -19.99
C LEU A 97 -13.55 3.96 -19.78
N VAL A 98 -12.99 2.88 -19.24
CA VAL A 98 -11.63 2.86 -18.69
C VAL A 98 -10.71 1.87 -19.42
N GLU A 99 -11.28 0.82 -20.04
CA GLU A 99 -10.55 -0.07 -20.92
C GLU A 99 -10.22 0.67 -22.22
N LEU A 100 -8.93 0.75 -22.55
CA LEU A 100 -8.50 1.29 -23.83
C LEU A 100 -8.89 0.29 -24.93
N GLU A 101 -9.64 0.73 -25.93
CA GLU A 101 -9.78 -0.04 -27.17
C GLU A 101 -8.39 -0.23 -27.77
N VAL A 102 -7.99 -1.49 -27.97
CA VAL A 102 -6.72 -1.81 -28.62
C VAL A 102 -6.85 -1.37 -30.09
N ALA A 103 -6.15 -0.30 -30.44
CA ALA A 103 -6.02 0.17 -31.83
C ALA A 103 -5.20 -0.80 -32.70
#